data_AF-A0A2V5J7L0-F1
#
_entry.id   AF-A0A2V5J7L0-F1
#
_cell.length_a   1.000
_cell.length_b   1.000
_cell.length_c   1.000
_cell.angle_alpha   90.00
_cell.angle_beta   90.00
_cell.angle_gamma   90.00
#
_symmetry.space_group_name_H-M   'P 1'
#
loop_
_entity.id
_entity.type
_entity.pdbx_description
1 polymer ?
#
loop_
_entity_poly.entity_id
_entity_poly.type
_entity_poly.pdbx_seq_one_letter_code
_entity_poly.pdbx_strand_id
1 'polypeptide(L)'
;MRAEAAKMVAEQPNYAAALCVLGMADAALGNKEDAIREGRHTVELLPVTKDAIIGPVLVKYLALIYAWTGEKDLALEQLTIVAKLPGSLSYGELRLHPYWDPLRDDPRFEKIVASIAPK
;
A
#
# COMPACT_ATOMS: atom_id res chain seq x y z
N MET A 1 -16.48 -4.66 -8.71
CA MET A 1 -15.20 -4.66 -7.97
C MET A 1 -15.37 -4.13 -6.55
N ARG A 2 -15.62 -2.83 -6.30
CA ARG A 2 -15.79 -2.29 -4.92
C ARG A 2 -16.93 -2.96 -4.13
N ALA A 3 -18.14 -3.01 -4.69
CA ALA A 3 -19.32 -3.54 -3.99
C ALA A 3 -19.17 -5.02 -3.58
N GLU A 4 -18.44 -5.80 -4.37
CA GLU A 4 -18.16 -7.20 -4.10
C GLU A 4 -17.11 -7.36 -2.98
N ALA A 5 -16.05 -6.54 -3.01
CA ALA A 5 -15.08 -6.47 -1.92
C ALA A 5 -15.74 -6.02 -0.60
N ALA A 6 -16.64 -5.03 -0.65
CA ALA A 6 -17.40 -4.57 0.52
C ALA A 6 -18.28 -5.68 1.12
N LYS A 7 -18.93 -6.47 0.26
CA LYS A 7 -19.71 -7.63 0.69
C LYS A 7 -18.81 -8.68 1.36
N MET A 8 -17.66 -9.00 0.76
CA MET A 8 -16.69 -9.94 1.34
C MET A 8 -16.15 -9.47 2.69
N VAL A 9 -15.88 -8.18 2.84
CA VAL A 9 -15.45 -7.59 4.14
C VAL A 9 -16.58 -7.66 5.17
N ALA A 10 -17.83 -7.43 4.77
CA ALA A 10 -18.95 -7.58 5.69
C ALA A 10 -19.15 -9.03 6.18
N GLU A 11 -18.92 -10.02 5.31
CA GLU A 11 -19.01 -11.45 5.64
C GLU A 11 -17.78 -11.96 6.40
N GLN A 12 -16.60 -11.43 6.07
CA GLN A 12 -15.31 -11.82 6.65
C GLN A 12 -14.46 -10.58 6.93
N PRO A 13 -14.70 -9.89 8.07
CA PRO A 13 -14.05 -8.61 8.39
C PRO A 13 -12.53 -8.66 8.43
N ASN A 14 -11.96 -9.85 8.67
CA ASN A 14 -10.51 -10.06 8.80
C ASN A 14 -9.86 -10.64 7.54
N TYR A 15 -10.57 -10.71 6.42
CA TYR A 15 -10.00 -11.21 5.17
C TYR A 15 -9.17 -10.11 4.49
N ALA A 16 -7.86 -10.10 4.78
CA ALA A 16 -6.94 -9.04 4.39
C ALA A 16 -6.90 -8.74 2.87
N ALA A 17 -7.09 -9.75 2.01
CA ALA A 17 -7.12 -9.54 0.57
C ALA A 17 -8.35 -8.71 0.12
N ALA A 18 -9.54 -8.98 0.68
CA ALA A 18 -10.74 -8.21 0.37
C ALA A 18 -10.67 -6.78 0.91
N LEU A 19 -10.15 -6.59 2.12
CA LEU A 19 -9.91 -5.27 2.69
C LEU A 19 -8.93 -4.44 1.85
N CYS A 20 -7.86 -5.05 1.33
CA CYS A 20 -6.92 -4.37 0.44
C CYS A 20 -7.57 -3.91 -0.86
N VAL A 21 -8.38 -4.77 -1.49
CA VAL A 21 -9.09 -4.43 -2.73
C VAL A 21 -10.10 -3.31 -2.47
N LEU A 22 -10.81 -3.36 -1.34
CA LEU A 22 -11.75 -2.32 -0.96
C LEU A 22 -11.05 -0.98 -0.73
N GLY A 23 -9.99 -0.96 0.08
CA GLY A 23 -9.23 0.26 0.37
C GLY A 23 -8.62 0.91 -0.87
N MET A 24 -8.06 0.13 -1.81
CA MET A 24 -7.56 0.66 -3.08
C MET A 24 -8.70 1.21 -3.97
N ALA A 25 -9.84 0.51 -4.02
CA ALA A 25 -11.00 0.97 -4.78
C ALA A 25 -11.57 2.27 -4.21
N ASP A 26 -11.63 2.38 -2.87
CA ASP A 26 -12.06 3.59 -2.18
C ASP A 26 -11.08 4.75 -2.38
N ALA A 27 -9.77 4.50 -2.35
CA ALA A 27 -8.77 5.52 -2.67
C ALA A 27 -8.94 6.05 -4.10
N ALA A 28 -9.15 5.16 -5.08
CA ALA A 28 -9.36 5.53 -6.48
C ALA A 28 -10.68 6.28 -6.72
N LEU A 29 -11.70 6.06 -5.89
CA LEU A 29 -12.99 6.76 -5.94
C LEU A 29 -13.00 8.08 -5.14
N GLY A 30 -11.91 8.41 -4.45
CA GLY A 30 -11.81 9.61 -3.62
C GLY A 30 -12.43 9.46 -2.22
N ASN A 31 -12.83 8.26 -1.81
CA ASN A 31 -13.35 7.95 -0.48
C ASN A 31 -12.18 7.78 0.51
N LYS A 32 -11.47 8.89 0.75
CA LYS A 32 -10.18 8.92 1.43
C LYS A 32 -10.22 8.31 2.83
N GLU A 33 -11.17 8.72 3.67
CA GLU A 33 -11.21 8.32 5.08
C GLU A 33 -11.43 6.82 5.22
N ASP A 34 -12.33 6.25 4.41
CA ASP A 34 -12.61 4.82 4.38
C ASP A 34 -11.42 4.02 3.85
N ALA A 35 -10.83 4.46 2.75
CA ALA A 35 -9.66 3.82 2.15
C ALA A 35 -8.52 3.69 3.17
N ILE A 36 -8.22 4.80 3.85
CA ILE A 36 -7.15 4.87 4.85
C ILE A 36 -7.49 4.01 6.08
N ARG A 37 -8.74 4.06 6.56
CA ARG A 37 -9.20 3.25 7.71
C ARG A 37 -9.00 1.77 7.43
N GLU A 38 -9.42 1.30 6.27
CA GLU A 38 -9.34 -0.10 5.87
C GLU A 38 -7.90 -0.54 5.60
N GLY A 39 -7.12 0.31 4.91
CA GLY A 39 -5.70 0.07 4.69
C GLY A 39 -4.93 -0.14 6.00
N ARG A 40 -5.13 0.72 7.00
CA ARG A 40 -4.50 0.55 8.32
C ARG A 40 -4.93 -0.74 9.00
N HIS A 41 -6.22 -1.05 8.94
CA HIS A 41 -6.76 -2.26 9.57
C HIS A 41 -6.12 -3.53 9.01
N THR A 42 -5.83 -3.59 7.69
CA THR A 42 -5.12 -4.75 7.12
C THR A 42 -3.75 -4.98 7.73
N VAL A 43 -2.97 -3.92 7.94
CA VAL A 43 -1.62 -4.00 8.51
C VAL A 43 -1.67 -4.38 10.00
N GLU A 44 -2.70 -3.94 10.73
CA GLU A 44 -2.92 -4.33 12.13
C GLU A 44 -3.29 -5.80 12.29
N LEU A 45 -4.09 -6.36 11.37
CA LEU A 45 -4.52 -7.76 11.40
C LEU A 45 -3.38 -8.75 11.08
N LEU A 46 -2.52 -8.36 10.13
CA LEU A 46 -1.41 -9.16 9.60
C LEU A 46 -0.14 -8.29 9.51
N PRO A 47 0.45 -7.93 10.67
CA PRO A 47 1.71 -7.20 10.69
C PRO A 47 2.84 -8.09 10.15
N VAL A 48 3.93 -7.47 9.69
CA VAL A 48 5.13 -8.15 9.20
C VAL A 48 5.69 -9.15 10.22
N THR A 49 5.56 -8.87 11.51
CA THR A 49 6.00 -9.75 12.61
C THR A 49 5.19 -11.04 12.73
N LYS A 50 3.95 -11.04 12.24
CA LYS A 50 3.05 -12.20 12.26
C LYS A 50 3.14 -12.99 10.95
N ASP A 51 3.27 -12.30 9.83
CA ASP A 51 3.43 -12.90 8.51
C ASP A 51 4.46 -12.12 7.69
N ALA A 52 5.66 -12.69 7.55
CA ALA A 52 6.76 -12.08 6.84
C ALA A 52 6.60 -12.12 5.30
N ILE A 53 5.59 -12.84 4.78
CA ILE A 53 5.29 -12.94 3.35
C ILE A 53 4.20 -11.95 2.99
N ILE A 54 3.06 -12.00 3.69
CA ILE A 54 1.88 -11.19 3.40
C ILE A 54 1.97 -9.80 4.03
N GLY A 55 2.53 -9.67 5.23
CA GLY A 55 2.64 -8.39 5.94
C GLY A 55 3.29 -7.28 5.10
N PRO A 56 4.46 -7.49 4.47
CA PRO A 56 5.10 -6.47 3.62
C PRO A 56 4.23 -6.05 2.44
N VAL A 57 3.45 -6.97 1.88
CA VAL A 57 2.52 -6.70 0.78
C VAL A 57 1.41 -5.76 1.24
N LEU A 58 0.85 -5.97 2.44
CA LEU A 58 -0.18 -5.10 3.01
C LEU A 58 0.36 -3.69 3.31
N VAL A 59 1.59 -3.58 3.83
CA VAL A 59 2.22 -2.27 4.05
C VAL A 59 2.46 -1.53 2.72
N LYS A 60 2.83 -2.25 1.64
CA LYS A 60 2.93 -1.66 0.29
C LYS A 60 1.59 -1.09 -0.16
N TYR A 61 0.50 -1.84 0.01
CA TYR A 61 -0.83 -1.37 -0.37
C TYR A 61 -1.32 -0.19 0.46
N LEU A 62 -0.99 -0.15 1.75
CA LEU A 62 -1.23 1.03 2.58
C LEU A 62 -0.46 2.24 2.06
N ALA A 63 0.79 2.06 1.61
CA ALA A 63 1.56 3.13 0.98
C ALA A 63 0.87 3.66 -0.30
N LEU A 64 0.31 2.77 -1.12
CA LEU A 64 -0.46 3.15 -2.31
C LEU A 64 -1.74 3.91 -1.98
N ILE A 65 -2.50 3.44 -0.98
CA ILE A 65 -3.70 4.14 -0.50
C ILE A 65 -3.34 5.56 -0.05
N TYR A 66 -2.26 5.73 0.71
CA TYR A 66 -1.78 7.05 1.10
C TYR A 66 -1.37 7.90 -0.10
N ALA A 67 -0.63 7.34 -1.07
CA ALA A 67 -0.22 8.05 -2.26
C ALA A 67 -1.42 8.55 -3.08
N TRP A 68 -2.43 7.70 -3.28
CA TRP A 68 -3.61 8.03 -4.10
C TRP A 68 -4.58 8.99 -3.40
N THR A 69 -4.56 9.02 -2.06
CA THR A 69 -5.36 9.95 -1.25
C THR A 69 -4.63 11.26 -0.92
N GLY A 70 -3.44 11.46 -1.47
CA GLY A 70 -2.63 12.67 -1.31
C GLY A 70 -1.81 12.75 -0.02
N GLU A 71 -1.82 11.71 0.81
CA GLU A 71 -1.05 11.60 2.05
C GLU A 71 0.42 11.21 1.78
N LYS A 72 1.14 12.06 1.04
CA LYS A 72 2.49 11.75 0.54
C LYS A 72 3.48 11.38 1.65
N ASP A 73 3.45 12.08 2.78
CA ASP A 73 4.37 11.83 3.89
C ASP A 73 4.18 10.42 4.48
N LEU A 74 2.92 10.02 4.70
CA LEU A 74 2.59 8.68 5.19
C LEU A 74 2.93 7.60 4.16
N ALA A 75 2.70 7.88 2.87
CA ALA A 75 3.07 6.96 1.78
C ALA A 75 4.58 6.66 1.77
N LEU A 76 5.39 7.71 1.90
CA LEU A 76 6.86 7.61 1.90
C LEU A 76 7.39 6.90 3.15
N GLU A 77 6.76 7.12 4.30
CA GLU A 77 7.07 6.38 5.54
C GLU A 77 6.87 4.87 5.34
N GLN A 78 5.70 4.47 4.84
CA GLN A 78 5.41 3.05 4.59
C GLN A 78 6.33 2.46 3.52
N LEU A 79 6.60 3.17 2.43
CA LEU A 79 7.56 2.74 1.40
C LEU A 79 8.96 2.54 1.95
N THR A 80 9.42 3.39 2.87
CA THR A 80 10.74 3.27 3.50
C THR A 80 10.85 2.00 4.36
N ILE A 81 9.76 1.59 5.01
CA ILE A 81 9.70 0.34 5.76
C ILE A 81 9.81 -0.84 4.80
N VAL A 82 8.98 -0.87 3.76
CA VAL A 82 8.90 -1.99 2.82
C VAL A 82 10.17 -2.12 1.98
N ALA A 83 10.83 -1.02 1.61
CA ALA A 83 12.09 -1.05 0.86
C ALA A 83 13.23 -1.77 1.59
N LYS A 84 13.15 -1.91 2.92
CA LYS A 84 14.12 -2.67 3.73
C LYS A 84 13.80 -4.16 3.80
N LEU A 85 12.62 -4.58 3.34
CA LEU A 85 12.15 -5.96 3.42
C LEU A 85 12.37 -6.68 2.08
N PRO A 86 13.07 -7.83 2.08
CA PRO A 86 13.41 -8.52 0.85
C PRO A 86 12.15 -8.98 0.08
N GLY A 87 12.16 -8.81 -1.25
CA GLY A 87 11.13 -9.36 -2.16
C GLY A 87 9.79 -8.63 -2.17
N SER A 88 9.62 -7.56 -1.37
CA SER A 88 8.34 -6.87 -1.20
C SER A 88 8.11 -5.71 -2.19
N LEU A 89 9.20 -5.14 -2.70
CA LEU A 89 9.21 -4.11 -3.74
C LEU A 89 10.24 -4.48 -4.81
N SER A 90 9.94 -4.16 -6.06
CA SER A 90 10.91 -4.22 -7.14
C SER A 90 11.29 -2.83 -7.61
N TYR A 91 12.56 -2.65 -7.99
CA TYR A 91 13.05 -1.40 -8.60
C TYR A 91 12.22 -1.02 -9.83
N GLY A 92 11.92 -1.99 -10.70
CA GLY A 92 11.13 -1.77 -11.90
C GLY A 92 9.70 -1.31 -11.61
N GLU A 93 9.06 -1.87 -10.58
CA GLU A 93 7.71 -1.45 -10.14
C GLU A 93 7.73 0.02 -9.70
N LEU A 94 8.65 0.42 -8.81
CA LEU A 94 8.72 1.82 -8.37
C LEU A 94 9.07 2.78 -9.51
N ARG A 95 9.92 2.35 -10.46
CA ARG A 95 10.39 3.22 -11.54
C ARG A 95 9.42 3.35 -12.69
N LEU A 96 8.62 2.33 -12.99
CA LEU A 96 7.84 2.26 -14.22
C LEU A 96 6.34 2.25 -13.98
N HIS A 97 5.86 1.70 -12.87
CA HIS A 97 4.43 1.50 -12.67
C HIS A 97 3.71 2.84 -12.35
N PRO A 98 2.58 3.16 -13.02
CA PRO A 98 1.86 4.42 -12.82
C PRO A 98 1.25 4.61 -11.43
N TYR A 99 1.21 3.54 -10.63
CA TYR A 99 0.71 3.59 -9.25
C TYR A 99 1.46 4.59 -8.38
N TRP A 100 2.73 4.84 -8.70
CA TRP A 100 3.61 5.71 -7.93
C TRP A 100 3.72 7.12 -8.53
N ASP A 101 3.00 7.42 -9.62
CA ASP A 101 2.99 8.74 -10.24
C ASP A 101 2.71 9.88 -9.25
N PRO A 102 1.81 9.74 -8.25
CA PRO A 102 1.59 10.77 -7.23
C PRO A 102 2.82 11.12 -6.37
N LEU A 103 3.85 10.26 -6.32
CA LEU A 103 5.06 10.44 -5.52
C LEU A 103 6.30 10.81 -6.35
N ARG A 104 6.23 10.73 -7.69
CA ARG A 104 7.41 10.88 -8.56
C ARG A 104 8.05 12.27 -8.52
N ASP A 105 7.29 13.28 -8.13
CA ASP A 105 7.79 14.65 -7.97
C ASP A 105 8.53 14.86 -6.62
N ASP A 106 8.49 13.88 -5.71
CA ASP A 106 9.12 13.97 -4.40
C ASP A 106 10.56 13.41 -4.41
N PRO A 107 11.59 14.22 -4.07
CA PRO A 107 12.97 13.74 -4.01
C PRO A 107 13.20 12.58 -3.01
N ARG A 108 12.35 12.44 -2.00
CA ARG A 108 12.41 11.33 -1.03
C ARG A 108 12.00 10.02 -1.69
N PHE A 109 11.05 10.06 -2.62
CA PHE A 109 10.66 8.87 -3.41
C PHE A 109 11.84 8.38 -4.24
N GLU A 110 12.49 9.28 -5.00
CA GLU A 110 13.66 8.91 -5.83
C GLU A 110 14.81 8.33 -4.99
N LYS A 111 15.02 8.80 -3.75
CA LYS A 111 15.99 8.19 -2.82
C LYS A 111 15.61 6.74 -2.47
N ILE A 112 14.33 6.45 -2.24
CA ILE A 112 13.86 5.09 -1.97
C ILE A 112 14.07 4.21 -3.22
N VAL A 113 13.72 4.70 -4.41
CA VAL A 113 13.93 3.98 -5.67
C VAL A 113 15.41 3.64 -5.88
N ALA A 114 16.29 4.62 -5.69
CA ALA A 114 17.74 4.41 -5.79
C ALA A 114 18.27 3.38 -4.78
N SER A 115 17.69 3.32 -3.57
CA SER A 115 18.16 2.41 -2.52
C SER A 115 17.93 0.92 -2.83
N ILE A 116 16.97 0.61 -3.70
CA ILE A 116 16.64 -0.76 -4.12
C ILE A 116 17.09 -1.09 -5.54
N ALA A 117 17.84 -0.19 -6.18
CA ALA A 117 18.33 -0.40 -7.54
C ALA A 117 19.25 -1.64 -7.63
N PRO A 118 19.18 -2.42 -8.72
CA PRO A 118 20.16 -3.46 -8.99
C PRO A 118 21.57 -2.88 -8.98
N LYS A 119 22.53 -3.63 -8.44
CA LYS A 119 23.96 -3.29 -8.50
C LYS A 119 24.59 -3.78 -9.79
#